data_AF-A0ABD0RZR6-F1
#
_entry.id   AF-A0ABD0RZR6-F1
#
_cell.length_a   1.000
_cell.length_b   1.000
_cell.length_c   1.000
_cell.angle_alpha   90.00
_cell.angle_beta   90.00
_cell.angle_gamma   90.00
#
_symmetry.space_group_name_H-M   'P 1'
#
loop_
_entity.id
_entity.type
_entity.pdbx_description
1 polymer ?
#
loop_
_entity_poly.entity_id
_entity_poly.type
_entity_poly.pdbx_seq_one_letter_code
_entity_poly.pdbx_strand_id
1 'polypeptide(L)' 'PGRDAKGAALALFTARLHRPDLTTHKAVLQAIIYQLDKAIESVQTQRDGLIFIYDMTNSTYANFDYELCVKILNLLK' A
#
# COMPACT_ATOMS: atom_id res chain seq x y z
N PRO A 1 9.59 5.57 -6.64
CA PRO A 1 8.12 5.75 -6.77
C PRO A 1 7.78 6.23 -8.19
N GLY A 2 7.04 5.41 -8.95
CA GLY A 2 6.51 5.83 -10.25
C GLY A 2 5.41 6.88 -10.05
N ARG A 3 5.27 7.81 -10.99
CA ARG A 3 4.15 8.76 -11.04
C ARG A 3 3.24 8.43 -12.21
N ASP A 4 1.96 8.75 -12.08
CA ASP A 4 1.03 8.65 -13.21
C ASP A 4 1.22 9.84 -14.18
N ALA A 5 0.45 9.85 -15.27
CA ALA A 5 0.49 10.93 -16.26
C ALA A 5 0.05 12.31 -15.70
N LYS A 6 -0.60 12.35 -14.53
CA LYS A 6 -1.07 13.56 -13.85
C LYS A 6 -0.16 14.00 -12.70
N GLY A 7 0.90 13.24 -12.40
CA GLY A 7 1.87 13.55 -11.34
C GLY A 7 1.58 12.87 -9.99
N ALA A 8 0.48 12.13 -9.87
CA ALA A 8 0.12 11.42 -8.65
C ALA A 8 1.15 10.32 -8.33
N ALA A 9 1.50 10.17 -7.05
CA ALA A 9 2.42 9.13 -6.63
C ALA A 9 1.73 7.76 -6.67
N LEU A 10 2.36 6.74 -7.25
CA LEU A 10 1.87 5.36 -7.17
C LEU A 10 2.45 4.60 -5.98
N ALA A 11 1.57 4.02 -5.18
CA ALA A 11 1.87 2.98 -4.20
C ALA A 11 1.32 1.64 -4.71
N LEU A 12 2.18 0.64 -4.84
CA LEU A 12 1.81 -0.70 -5.31
C LEU A 12 1.93 -1.70 -4.17
N PHE A 13 0.83 -2.36 -3.83
CA PHE A 13 0.82 -3.51 -2.93
C PHE A 13 0.59 -4.78 -3.74
N THR A 14 1.59 -5.64 -3.81
CA THR A 14 1.50 -6.91 -4.55
C THR A 14 1.11 -8.03 -3.58
N ALA A 15 -0.15 -8.46 -3.62
CA ALA A 15 -0.69 -9.44 -2.68
C ALA A 15 0.06 -10.78 -2.72
N ARG A 16 0.51 -11.26 -3.89
CA ARG A 16 1.25 -12.52 -4.00
C ARG A 16 2.58 -12.56 -3.21
N LEU A 17 3.13 -11.39 -2.87
CA LEU A 17 4.35 -11.26 -2.07
C LEU A 17 4.07 -11.16 -0.57
N HIS A 18 2.80 -10.96 -0.18
CA HIS A 18 2.40 -10.95 1.21
C HIS A 18 2.42 -12.38 1.77
N ARG A 19 3.18 -12.57 2.84
CA ARG A 19 3.36 -13.85 3.55
C ARG A 19 2.93 -13.71 5.01
N PRO A 20 1.63 -13.89 5.33
CA PRO A 20 1.12 -13.77 6.70
C PRO A 20 1.77 -14.76 7.68
N ASP A 21 2.31 -15.87 7.18
CA ASP A 21 3.04 -16.90 7.93
C ASP A 21 4.42 -16.45 8.40
N LEU A 22 5.05 -15.50 7.70
CA LEU A 22 6.40 -15.00 8.00
C LEU A 22 6.41 -13.56 8.54
N THR A 23 5.31 -12.82 8.37
CA THR A 23 5.25 -11.39 8.70
C THR A 23 4.03 -11.07 9.55
N THR A 24 4.20 -10.23 10.57
CA THR A 24 3.08 -9.76 11.38
C THR A 24 2.35 -8.61 10.69
N HIS A 25 1.02 -8.53 10.88
CA HIS A 25 0.22 -7.44 10.30
C HIS A 25 0.74 -6.07 10.76
N LYS A 26 1.26 -5.96 11.99
CA LYS A 26 1.87 -4.73 12.52
C LYS A 26 3.07 -4.29 11.69
N ALA A 27 3.99 -5.20 11.35
CA ALA A 27 5.17 -4.88 10.56
C ALA A 27 4.78 -4.40 9.15
N VAL A 28 3.82 -5.08 8.52
CA VAL A 28 3.32 -4.69 7.19
C VAL A 28 2.66 -3.31 7.23
N LEU A 29 1.79 -3.06 8.21
CA LEU A 29 1.14 -1.74 8.36
C LEU A 29 2.15 -0.62 8.64
N GLN A 30 3.14 -0.86 9.50
CA GLN A 30 4.19 0.12 9.76
C GLN A 30 4.99 0.44 8.50
N ALA A 31 5.30 -0.56 7.67
CA ALA A 31 5.99 -0.36 6.40
C ALA A 31 5.13 0.42 5.39
N ILE A 32 3.82 0.19 5.36
CA ILE A 32 2.88 0.96 4.52
C ILE A 32 2.81 2.40 5.00
N ILE A 33 2.56 2.64 6.29
CA ILE A 33 2.46 3.98 6.88
C ILE A 33 3.76 4.76 6.64
N TYR A 34 4.92 4.15 6.88
CA TYR A 34 6.21 4.79 6.64
C TYR A 34 6.38 5.25 5.18
N GLN A 35 5.99 4.41 4.22
CA GLN A 35 6.09 4.77 2.80
C GLN A 35 5.10 5.89 2.42
N LEU A 36 3.90 5.88 3.00
CA LEU A 36 2.91 6.94 2.80
C LEU A 36 3.39 8.27 3.41
N ASP A 37 3.91 8.26 4.64
CA ASP A 37 4.50 9.43 5.30
C ASP A 37 5.63 10.03 4.46
N LYS A 38 6.49 9.19 3.89
CA LYS A 38 7.53 9.66 2.96
C LYS A 38 7.00 10.16 1.63
N ALA A 39 5.91 9.59 1.13
CA ALA A 39 5.30 10.06 -0.11
C ALA A 39 4.66 11.45 0.06
N ILE A 40 4.05 11.75 1.22
CA ILE A 40 3.40 13.04 1.50
C ILE A 40 4.38 14.17 1.82
N GLU A 41 5.66 13.89 2.12
CA GLU A 41 6.70 14.95 2.22
C GLU A 41 6.90 15.69 0.87
N SER A 42 6.49 15.08 -0.24
CA SER A 42 6.57 15.68 -1.57
C SER A 42 5.40 16.66 -1.82
N VAL A 43 5.72 17.94 -2.04
CA VAL A 43 4.73 18.98 -2.44
C VAL A 43 3.92 18.57 -3.67
N GLN A 44 4.54 17.84 -4.60
CA GLN A 44 3.84 17.36 -5.78
C GLN A 44 2.82 16.27 -5.43
N THR A 45 3.17 15.32 -4.56
CA THR A 45 2.23 14.30 -4.07
C THR A 45 1.09 14.93 -3.26
N GLN A 46 1.36 15.99 -2.50
CA GLN A 46 0.31 16.74 -1.79
C GLN A 46 -0.68 17.42 -2.75
N ARG A 47 -0.23 17.84 -3.94
CA ARG A 47 -1.05 18.49 -4.97
C ARG A 47 -1.77 17.51 -5.87
N ASP A 48 -1.05 16.52 -6.38
CA ASP A 48 -1.50 15.59 -7.42
C ASP A 48 -2.11 14.31 -6.82
N GLY A 49 -1.90 14.08 -5.52
CA GLY A 49 -2.45 12.96 -4.77
C GLY A 49 -1.60 11.69 -4.83
N LEU A 50 -2.18 10.61 -4.28
CA LEU A 50 -1.58 9.29 -4.22
C LEU A 50 -2.58 8.25 -4.72
N ILE A 51 -2.12 7.38 -5.62
CA ILE A 51 -2.88 6.25 -6.15
C ILE A 51 -2.34 4.99 -5.49
N PHE A 52 -3.20 4.29 -4.77
CA PHE A 52 -2.88 3.00 -4.16
C PHE A 52 -3.44 1.87 -5.02
N ILE A 53 -2.54 1.04 -5.57
CA ILE A 53 -2.88 -0.13 -6.39
C ILE A 53 -2.69 -1.38 -5.56
N TYR A 54 -3.77 -2.16 -5.42
CA TYR A 54 -3.74 -3.47 -4.79
C TYR A 54 -3.71 -4.56 -5.89
N ASP A 55 -2.51 -5.03 -6.21
CA ASP A 55 -2.30 -6.05 -7.26
C ASP A 55 -2.55 -7.46 -6.71
N MET A 56 -3.67 -8.04 -7.15
CA MET A 56 -4.12 -9.39 -6.81
C MET A 56 -3.64 -10.46 -7.78
N THR A 57 -2.87 -10.11 -8.81
CA THR A 57 -2.43 -11.04 -9.85
C THR A 57 -1.63 -12.20 -9.23
N ASN A 58 -2.06 -13.44 -9.51
CA ASN A 58 -1.47 -14.68 -8.98
C ASN A 58 -1.42 -14.75 -7.43
N SER A 59 -2.26 -13.98 -6.74
CA SER A 59 -2.42 -14.12 -5.30
C SER A 59 -3.31 -15.33 -4.97
N THR A 60 -3.06 -15.95 -3.83
CA THR A 60 -3.88 -17.04 -3.29
C THR A 60 -4.53 -16.62 -1.98
N TYR A 61 -5.49 -17.40 -1.49
CA TYR A 61 -6.09 -17.16 -0.17
C TYR A 61 -5.06 -17.13 0.97
N ALA A 62 -3.97 -17.89 0.86
CA ALA A 62 -2.89 -17.86 1.87
C ALA A 62 -2.15 -16.52 1.93
N ASN A 63 -2.23 -15.72 0.85
CA ASN A 63 -1.70 -14.37 0.81
C ASN A 63 -2.72 -13.32 1.26
N PHE A 64 -3.98 -13.69 1.45
CA PHE A 64 -5.04 -12.76 1.78
C PHE A 64 -5.23 -12.67 3.28
N ASP A 65 -5.26 -11.44 3.77
CA ASP A 65 -5.47 -11.13 5.18
C ASP A 65 -6.57 -10.07 5.29
N TYR A 66 -7.74 -10.53 5.75
CA TYR A 66 -8.91 -9.69 5.88
C TYR A 66 -8.71 -8.55 6.88
N GLU A 67 -8.08 -8.84 8.03
CA GLU A 67 -7.91 -7.84 9.09
C GLU A 67 -6.91 -6.76 8.65
N LEU A 68 -5.84 -7.16 7.96
CA LEU A 68 -4.91 -6.23 7.34
C LEU A 68 -5.60 -5.34 6.30
N CYS A 69 -6.43 -5.92 5.42
CA CYS A 69 -7.16 -5.17 4.40
C CYS A 69 -8.08 -4.11 5.02
N VAL A 70 -8.82 -4.45 6.08
CA VAL A 70 -9.68 -3.48 6.80
C VAL A 70 -8.85 -2.34 7.39
N LYS A 71 -7.68 -2.64 7.97
CA LYS A 71 -6.78 -1.61 8.51
C LYS A 71 -6.20 -0.70 7.43
N ILE A 72 -5.81 -1.25 6.28
CA ILE A 72 -5.34 -0.46 5.13
C ILE A 72 -6.47 0.45 4.63
N LEU A 73 -7.70 -0.04 4.50
CA LEU A 73 -8.83 0.77 4.08
C LEU A 73 -9.16 1.90 5.06
N ASN A 74 -9.05 1.64 6.37
CA ASN A 74 -9.24 2.68 7.39
C ASN A 74 -8.12 3.73 7.40
N LEU A 75 -6.91 3.38 6.97
CA LEU A 75 -5.80 4.34 6.81
C LEU A 75 -6.00 5.28 5.60
N LEU A 76 -6.71 4.82 4.57
CA LEU A 76 -6.93 5.56 3.33
C LEU A 76 -8.28 6.32 3.31
N LYS A 77 -9.10 6.16 4.35
CA LYS A 77 -10.36 6.88 4.56
C LYS A 77 -10.11 8.25 5.18
#